data_AF-A0A395NA68-F1
#
_entry.id   AF-A0A395NA68-F1
#
_cell.length_a   1.000
_cell.length_b   1.000
_cell.length_c   1.000
_cell.angle_alpha   90.00
_cell.angle_beta   90.00
_cell.angle_gamma   90.00
#
_symmetry.space_group_name_H-M   'P 1'
#
loop_
_entity.id
_entity.type
_entity.pdbx_description
1 polymer ?
#
loop_
_entity_poly.entity_id
_entity_poly.type
_entity_poly.pdbx_seq_one_letter_code
_entity_poly.pdbx_strand_id
1 'polypeptide(L)'
;MWKDAWDTWGPQQDINSVKVINKVLDRESPELVVLNGDLITGENTFLENSTLYIDQIVRPFVERGLTWASTYGNHDHNFNISGEGILQREQRWPNARTLNMVPGRDAGVSNYYLPVYAAGCNEIECSPELLLWFFDSRGGFYFQERNPDGSQRGQPDWVDASVVEWFRRTNQRFVSKYRRIIPSLAFVHIPTDASQALQIEYGKNSIDRHYQPGINDDYPLAQQAQGWCPDGRNDGTCAYGGQDIPFMQAIVSTPGLIALFSGHDHGATWCYKWDRLVPGMTVEGTGVNLCFGQHSGYGGYGNWIRGSRQVRVDLRTLRGSWEAETWIRLESGDIVGSVSLNATYGDDWYPATPNTMTYCPTCNYTKITPGPGSFQKKLNVRRRV
;
A
#
# COMPACT_ATOMS: atom_id res chain seq x y z
N MET A 1 5.67 -4.39 10.72
CA MET A 1 6.42 -4.90 11.90
C MET A 1 6.96 -6.28 11.56
N TRP A 2 8.21 -6.59 11.90
CA TRP A 2 8.84 -7.88 11.58
C TRP A 2 9.20 -8.60 12.87
N LYS A 3 8.85 -9.89 12.96
CA LYS A 3 9.31 -10.71 14.07
C LYS A 3 10.04 -11.95 13.63
N ASP A 4 11.03 -12.33 14.43
CA ASP A 4 11.30 -13.72 14.77
C ASP A 4 10.74 -13.88 16.19
N ALA A 5 9.54 -14.44 16.37
CA ALA A 5 8.79 -14.27 17.62
C ALA A 5 9.41 -14.85 18.89
N TRP A 6 10.50 -15.56 18.69
CA TRP A 6 11.28 -16.38 19.60
C TRP A 6 12.72 -15.85 19.77
N ASP A 7 13.11 -14.74 19.12
CA ASP A 7 14.38 -14.03 19.36
C ASP A 7 14.14 -12.53 19.56
N THR A 8 15.09 -11.89 20.22
CA THR A 8 15.24 -10.46 20.47
C THR A 8 15.31 -9.60 19.21
N TRP A 9 15.67 -10.16 18.06
CA TRP A 9 15.87 -9.39 16.83
C TRP A 9 14.57 -8.75 16.32
N GLY A 10 13.48 -9.51 16.21
CA GLY A 10 12.17 -9.01 15.79
C GLY A 10 11.64 -7.85 16.63
N PRO A 11 11.48 -8.04 17.96
CA PRO A 11 11.05 -6.98 18.87
C PRO A 11 11.89 -5.70 18.76
N GLN A 12 13.19 -5.80 18.51
CA GLN A 12 14.05 -4.64 18.35
C GLN A 12 13.75 -3.85 17.06
N GLN A 13 13.45 -4.54 15.97
CA GLN A 13 12.98 -3.92 14.72
C GLN A 13 11.63 -3.23 14.92
N ASP A 14 10.71 -3.85 15.68
CA ASP A 14 9.40 -3.26 15.96
C ASP A 14 9.50 -1.99 16.82
N ILE A 15 10.38 -1.99 17.83
CA ILE A 15 10.68 -0.79 18.62
C ILE A 15 11.21 0.34 17.73
N ASN A 16 12.13 0.04 16.81
CA ASN A 16 12.69 1.06 15.93
C ASN A 16 11.70 1.53 14.86
N SER A 17 10.80 0.66 14.39
CA SER A 17 9.68 1.03 13.52
C SER A 17 8.78 2.06 14.22
N VAL A 18 8.44 1.84 15.49
CA VAL A 18 7.67 2.81 16.29
C VAL A 18 8.44 4.12 16.47
N LYS A 19 9.77 4.09 16.62
CA LYS A 19 10.58 5.32 16.68
C LYS A 19 10.50 6.11 15.38
N VAL A 20 10.52 5.46 14.22
CA VAL A 20 10.33 6.14 12.92
C VAL A 20 8.98 6.82 12.88
N ILE A 21 7.90 6.09 13.22
CA ILE A 21 6.54 6.65 13.24
C ILE A 21 6.49 7.91 14.12
N ASN A 22 7.04 7.84 15.34
CA ASN A 22 7.12 9.03 16.21
C ASN A 22 7.92 10.17 15.57
N LYS A 23 9.13 9.90 15.06
CA LYS A 23 9.99 10.93 14.43
C LYS A 23 9.34 11.64 13.24
N VAL A 24 8.48 10.94 12.48
CA VAL A 24 7.69 11.52 11.41
C VAL A 24 6.58 12.39 12.00
N LEU A 25 5.78 11.83 12.92
CA LEU A 25 4.65 12.53 13.55
C LEU A 25 5.06 13.71 14.43
N ASP A 26 6.32 13.76 14.89
CA ASP A 26 6.87 14.91 15.62
C ASP A 26 7.18 16.09 14.68
N ARG A 27 7.22 15.87 13.36
CA ARG A 27 7.56 16.86 12.33
C ARG A 27 6.44 17.14 11.33
N GLU A 28 5.44 16.28 11.28
CA GLU A 28 4.28 16.38 10.41
C GLU A 28 3.01 16.45 11.27
N SER A 29 1.98 17.16 10.80
CA SER A 29 0.70 17.29 11.50
C SER A 29 -0.46 16.79 10.64
N PRO A 30 -0.54 15.47 10.39
CA PRO A 30 -1.57 14.90 9.52
C PRO A 30 -2.94 14.91 10.18
N GLU A 31 -3.99 15.08 9.36
CA GLU A 31 -5.39 14.91 9.80
C GLU A 31 -5.82 13.43 9.79
N LEU A 32 -5.18 12.63 8.94
CA LEU A 32 -5.36 11.18 8.80
C LEU A 32 -4.01 10.52 8.54
N VAL A 33 -3.73 9.42 9.25
CA VAL A 33 -2.61 8.53 8.91
C VAL A 33 -3.13 7.34 8.09
N VAL A 34 -2.48 7.03 6.97
CA VAL A 34 -2.80 5.84 6.18
C VAL A 34 -1.69 4.79 6.35
N LEU A 35 -2.06 3.59 6.82
CA LEU A 35 -1.20 2.42 6.84
C LEU A 35 -1.47 1.56 5.59
N ASN A 36 -0.59 1.61 4.58
CA ASN A 36 -0.87 1.04 3.27
C ASN A 36 -0.37 -0.41 3.11
N GLY A 37 -0.86 -1.32 3.95
CA GLY A 37 -0.57 -2.76 3.93
C GLY A 37 0.78 -3.17 4.52
N ASP A 38 0.97 -4.48 4.63
CA ASP A 38 2.09 -5.16 5.32
C ASP A 38 2.35 -4.61 6.72
N LEU A 39 1.27 -4.48 7.49
CA LEU A 39 1.32 -3.99 8.87
C LEU A 39 2.14 -4.95 9.72
N ILE A 40 1.95 -6.25 9.51
CA ILE A 40 2.57 -7.33 10.28
C ILE A 40 3.12 -8.36 9.31
N THR A 41 4.37 -8.78 9.51
CA THR A 41 4.93 -9.98 8.85
C THR A 41 4.29 -11.24 9.44
N GLY A 42 3.14 -11.63 8.91
CA GLY A 42 2.29 -12.72 9.43
C GLY A 42 2.97 -14.08 9.49
N GLU A 43 3.95 -14.33 8.62
CA GLU A 43 4.73 -15.57 8.48
C GLU A 43 5.36 -16.01 9.80
N ASN A 44 5.74 -15.04 10.64
CA ASN A 44 6.52 -15.26 11.85
C ASN A 44 5.74 -14.96 13.14
N THR A 45 4.41 -14.96 13.05
CA THR A 45 3.53 -14.73 14.20
C THR A 45 3.03 -16.03 14.82
N PHE A 46 2.60 -15.96 16.09
CA PHE A 46 1.86 -17.05 16.73
C PHE A 46 0.36 -16.79 16.63
N LEU A 47 -0.41 -17.86 16.42
CA LEU A 47 -1.86 -17.78 16.23
C LEU A 47 -2.57 -17.05 17.38
N GLU A 48 -2.09 -17.24 18.61
CA GLU A 48 -2.73 -16.75 19.83
C GLU A 48 -2.57 -15.25 20.03
N ASN A 49 -1.59 -14.62 19.39
CA ASN A 49 -1.22 -13.23 19.67
C ASN A 49 -0.83 -12.40 18.45
N SER A 50 -1.02 -12.91 17.24
CA SER A 50 -0.61 -12.25 15.99
C SER A 50 -1.21 -10.85 15.85
N THR A 51 -2.43 -10.60 16.31
CA THR A 51 -3.07 -9.28 16.21
C THR A 51 -2.59 -8.29 17.27
N LEU A 52 -1.87 -8.71 18.32
CA LEU A 52 -1.41 -7.79 19.38
C LEU A 52 -0.44 -6.72 18.87
N TYR A 53 0.26 -6.95 17.76
CA TYR A 53 1.17 -5.97 17.18
C TYR A 53 0.44 -4.73 16.65
N ILE A 54 -0.85 -4.83 16.31
CA ILE A 54 -1.67 -3.67 15.94
C ILE A 54 -1.65 -2.63 17.05
N ASP A 55 -1.78 -3.03 18.31
CA ASP A 55 -1.74 -2.10 19.45
C ASP A 55 -0.41 -1.33 19.50
N GLN A 56 0.71 -1.97 19.16
CA GLN A 56 2.01 -1.33 19.13
C GLN A 56 2.15 -0.38 17.93
N ILE A 57 1.62 -0.75 16.76
CA ILE A 57 1.65 0.07 15.53
C ILE A 57 0.85 1.35 15.75
N VAL A 58 -0.36 1.24 16.32
CA VAL A 58 -1.29 2.37 16.42
C VAL A 58 -1.10 3.21 17.69
N ARG A 59 -0.32 2.74 18.67
CA ARG A 59 -0.05 3.49 19.91
C ARG A 59 0.37 4.94 19.67
N PRO A 60 1.32 5.26 18.75
CA PRO A 60 1.69 6.65 18.47
C PRO A 60 0.54 7.52 17.96
N PHE A 61 -0.45 6.93 17.28
CA PHE A 61 -1.64 7.63 16.77
C PHE A 61 -2.62 7.86 17.91
N VAL A 62 -2.88 6.82 18.70
CA VAL A 62 -3.78 6.88 19.86
C VAL A 62 -3.30 7.92 20.87
N GLU A 63 -2.01 7.91 21.23
CA GLU A 63 -1.42 8.86 22.17
C GLU A 63 -1.50 10.31 21.70
N ARG A 64 -1.54 10.54 20.38
CA ARG A 64 -1.68 11.87 19.75
C ARG A 64 -3.13 12.23 19.41
N GLY A 65 -4.09 11.34 19.67
CA GLY A 65 -5.49 11.55 19.27
C GLY A 65 -5.71 11.58 17.75
N LEU A 66 -4.78 11.04 16.95
CA LEU A 66 -4.86 11.01 15.49
C LEU A 66 -5.80 9.91 15.01
N THR A 67 -6.49 10.16 13.90
CA THR A 67 -7.25 9.13 13.20
C THR A 67 -6.36 8.39 12.21
N TRP A 68 -6.67 7.12 11.96
CA TRP A 68 -5.96 6.35 10.94
C TRP A 68 -6.91 5.44 10.15
N ALA A 69 -6.44 5.07 8.96
CA ALA A 69 -7.07 4.14 8.04
C ALA A 69 -6.01 3.17 7.51
N SER A 70 -6.41 1.95 7.17
CA SER A 70 -5.48 0.90 6.73
C SER A 70 -5.97 0.21 5.46
N THR A 71 -5.04 -0.17 4.58
CA THR A 71 -5.21 -1.32 3.67
C THR A 71 -4.39 -2.49 4.20
N TYR A 72 -4.69 -3.71 3.76
CA TYR A 72 -3.91 -4.89 4.11
C TYR A 72 -3.09 -5.40 2.92
N GLY A 73 -1.91 -5.94 3.23
CA GLY A 73 -0.98 -6.49 2.26
C GLY A 73 -0.88 -8.00 2.35
N ASN A 74 -0.05 -8.59 1.48
CA ASN A 74 0.12 -10.04 1.43
C ASN A 74 0.71 -10.62 2.72
N HIS A 75 1.48 -9.84 3.50
CA HIS A 75 2.02 -10.30 4.78
C HIS A 75 0.99 -10.27 5.92
N ASP A 76 -0.08 -9.47 5.79
CA ASP A 76 -1.18 -9.40 6.76
C ASP A 76 -2.11 -10.63 6.69
N HIS A 77 -1.89 -11.50 5.69
CA HIS A 77 -2.63 -12.72 5.43
C HIS A 77 -1.72 -13.95 5.47
N ASN A 78 -1.75 -14.69 6.59
CA ASN A 78 -0.97 -15.91 6.74
C ASN A 78 -1.74 -16.99 7.53
N PHE A 79 -1.12 -18.14 7.76
CA PHE A 79 -1.77 -19.24 8.47
C PHE A 79 -2.11 -18.91 9.93
N ASN A 80 -1.35 -18.00 10.56
CA ASN A 80 -1.52 -17.59 11.97
C ASN A 80 -2.13 -16.18 12.14
N ILE A 81 -2.47 -15.50 11.04
CA ILE A 81 -3.07 -14.15 11.08
C ILE A 81 -4.02 -13.96 9.91
N SER A 82 -5.19 -13.37 10.17
CA SER A 82 -6.14 -13.01 9.12
C SER A 82 -6.40 -11.51 9.12
N GLY A 83 -6.73 -10.96 7.94
CA GLY A 83 -7.16 -9.58 7.79
C GLY A 83 -8.39 -9.26 8.66
N GLU A 84 -9.32 -10.20 8.85
CA GLU A 84 -10.47 -10.01 9.73
C GLU A 84 -10.05 -9.86 11.20
N GLY A 85 -9.03 -10.62 11.63
CA GLY A 85 -8.47 -10.51 12.97
C GLY A 85 -7.78 -9.15 13.18
N ILE A 86 -7.06 -8.66 12.15
CA ILE A 86 -6.45 -7.33 12.15
C ILE A 86 -7.54 -6.26 12.25
N LEU A 87 -8.56 -6.30 11.38
CA LEU A 87 -9.68 -5.36 11.37
C LEU A 87 -10.40 -5.32 12.72
N GLN A 88 -10.73 -6.50 13.28
CA GLN A 88 -11.39 -6.58 14.58
C GLN A 88 -10.53 -5.95 15.69
N ARG A 89 -9.20 -6.06 15.60
CA ARG A 89 -8.29 -5.46 16.57
C ARG A 89 -8.22 -3.95 16.43
N GLU A 90 -8.11 -3.44 15.20
CA GLU A 90 -8.12 -2.00 14.89
C GLU A 90 -9.41 -1.33 15.41
N GLN A 91 -10.56 -1.98 15.18
CA GLN A 91 -11.88 -1.47 15.57
C GLN A 91 -12.11 -1.39 17.10
N ARG A 92 -11.17 -1.87 17.92
CA ARG A 92 -11.21 -1.62 19.38
C ARG A 92 -10.87 -0.18 19.73
N TRP A 93 -10.29 0.58 18.80
CA TRP A 93 -9.90 1.96 18.99
C TRP A 93 -10.89 2.92 18.30
N PRO A 94 -11.39 3.96 18.99
CA PRO A 94 -12.37 4.90 18.43
C PRO A 94 -11.81 5.74 17.28
N ASN A 95 -10.49 5.78 17.12
CA ASN A 95 -9.77 6.56 16.11
C ASN A 95 -9.54 5.80 14.80
N ALA A 96 -9.79 4.48 14.78
CA ALA A 96 -9.70 3.67 13.58
C ALA A 96 -10.82 4.04 12.59
N ARG A 97 -10.50 4.08 11.30
CA ARG A 97 -11.42 4.34 10.19
C ARG A 97 -11.45 3.21 9.16
N THR A 98 -10.69 2.13 9.38
CA THR A 98 -10.69 0.95 8.53
C THR A 98 -12.05 0.25 8.56
N LEU A 99 -12.60 -0.06 7.40
CA LEU A 99 -13.93 -0.67 7.25
C LEU A 99 -13.88 -1.83 6.25
N ASN A 100 -14.90 -2.68 6.30
CA ASN A 100 -15.16 -3.72 5.31
C ASN A 100 -16.53 -3.45 4.67
N MET A 101 -16.54 -2.91 3.46
CA MET A 101 -17.76 -2.56 2.72
C MET A 101 -18.09 -3.52 1.58
N VAL A 102 -17.22 -4.51 1.29
CA VAL A 102 -17.43 -5.51 0.24
C VAL A 102 -17.39 -6.89 0.87
N PRO A 103 -18.56 -7.46 1.23
CA PRO A 103 -18.60 -8.79 1.82
C PRO A 103 -18.26 -9.84 0.77
N GLY A 104 -17.51 -10.84 1.18
CA GLY A 104 -17.18 -11.97 0.32
C GLY A 104 -15.78 -12.45 0.62
N ARG A 105 -15.62 -13.77 0.71
CA ARG A 105 -14.32 -14.39 0.95
C ARG A 105 -13.27 -13.89 -0.05
N ASP A 106 -13.65 -13.84 -1.32
CA ASP A 106 -12.74 -13.51 -2.41
C ASP A 106 -12.51 -12.00 -2.56
N ALA A 107 -13.31 -11.15 -1.90
CA ALA A 107 -13.16 -9.70 -2.01
C ALA A 107 -11.95 -9.16 -1.22
N GLY A 108 -11.49 -9.87 -0.20
CA GLY A 108 -10.60 -9.32 0.83
C GLY A 108 -11.37 -8.62 1.95
N VAL A 109 -10.66 -7.94 2.84
CA VAL A 109 -11.20 -7.39 4.10
C VAL A 109 -11.25 -5.87 4.10
N SER A 110 -10.19 -5.19 3.66
CA SER A 110 -10.03 -3.74 3.81
C SER A 110 -10.51 -2.94 2.58
N ASN A 111 -11.69 -3.25 2.05
CA ASN A 111 -12.29 -2.54 0.91
C ASN A 111 -13.34 -1.53 1.38
N TYR A 112 -13.06 -0.23 1.28
CA TYR A 112 -13.93 0.83 1.77
C TYR A 112 -13.56 2.21 1.21
N TYR A 113 -14.37 3.21 1.55
CA TYR A 113 -14.07 4.60 1.27
C TYR A 113 -14.30 5.46 2.49
N LEU A 114 -13.61 6.60 2.54
CA LEU A 114 -13.83 7.66 3.53
C LEU A 114 -14.16 8.97 2.80
N PRO A 115 -15.36 9.54 3.00
CA PRO A 115 -15.68 10.87 2.51
C PRO A 115 -15.02 11.94 3.40
N VAL A 116 -14.38 12.92 2.78
CA VAL A 116 -13.77 14.07 3.46
C VAL A 116 -14.60 15.31 3.14
N TYR A 117 -14.97 16.05 4.18
CA TYR A 117 -15.86 17.22 4.07
C TYR A 117 -15.10 18.52 4.36
N ALA A 118 -15.61 19.63 3.82
CA ALA A 118 -15.13 20.95 4.19
C ALA A 118 -15.35 21.22 5.69
N ALA A 119 -14.50 22.06 6.29
CA ALA A 119 -14.66 22.46 7.68
C ALA A 119 -16.06 23.05 7.95
N GLY A 120 -16.68 22.63 9.06
CA GLY A 120 -18.03 23.08 9.47
C GLY A 120 -19.19 22.42 8.72
N CYS A 121 -18.92 21.53 7.77
CA CYS A 121 -19.93 20.75 7.08
C CYS A 121 -20.15 19.38 7.76
N ASN A 122 -21.41 18.92 7.79
CA ASN A 122 -21.75 17.55 8.19
C ASN A 122 -22.35 16.74 7.02
N GLU A 123 -22.34 15.41 7.13
CA GLU A 123 -22.68 14.48 6.05
C GLU A 123 -24.11 14.60 5.50
N ILE A 124 -25.02 15.21 6.27
CA ILE A 124 -26.45 15.28 5.95
C ILE A 124 -26.71 16.37 4.91
N GLU A 125 -26.00 17.50 5.00
CA GLU A 125 -26.31 18.71 4.23
C GLU A 125 -25.34 19.00 3.10
N CYS A 126 -24.14 18.41 3.09
CA CYS A 126 -23.15 18.73 2.06
C CYS A 126 -22.56 17.55 1.31
N SER A 127 -21.97 17.90 0.17
CA SER A 127 -21.19 17.01 -0.66
C SER A 127 -19.76 16.86 -0.10
N PRO A 128 -19.20 15.64 -0.04
CA PRO A 128 -17.78 15.44 0.25
C PRO A 128 -16.92 16.19 -0.75
N GLU A 129 -15.83 16.79 -0.30
CA GLU A 129 -14.85 17.48 -1.15
C GLU A 129 -13.79 16.56 -1.72
N LEU A 130 -13.56 15.41 -1.06
CA LEU A 130 -12.64 14.38 -1.50
C LEU A 130 -13.19 13.01 -1.07
N LEU A 131 -12.98 11.99 -1.90
CA LEU A 131 -13.14 10.59 -1.52
C LEU A 131 -11.76 9.94 -1.37
N LEU A 132 -11.55 9.23 -0.27
CA LEU A 132 -10.40 8.35 -0.10
C LEU A 132 -10.85 6.92 -0.33
N TRP A 133 -10.30 6.25 -1.33
CA TRP A 133 -10.61 4.85 -1.64
C TRP A 133 -9.51 3.92 -1.12
N PHE A 134 -9.92 2.81 -0.52
CA PHE A 134 -9.03 1.80 0.04
C PHE A 134 -9.38 0.45 -0.59
N PHE A 135 -8.38 -0.17 -1.23
CA PHE A 135 -8.53 -1.41 -1.95
C PHE A 135 -7.63 -2.48 -1.34
N ASP A 136 -8.22 -3.65 -1.11
CA ASP A 136 -7.52 -4.83 -0.66
C ASP A 136 -7.07 -5.64 -1.87
N SER A 137 -5.76 -5.60 -2.15
CA SER A 137 -5.14 -6.41 -3.20
C SER A 137 -4.92 -7.86 -2.77
N ARG A 138 -5.24 -8.22 -1.52
CA ARG A 138 -5.10 -9.57 -0.96
C ARG A 138 -3.64 -10.05 -0.99
N GLY A 139 -3.41 -11.30 -1.41
CA GLY A 139 -2.11 -11.97 -1.39
C GLY A 139 -1.87 -12.81 -0.13
N GLY A 140 -0.69 -13.43 -0.05
CA GLY A 140 -0.33 -14.30 1.08
C GLY A 140 -1.08 -15.63 1.06
N PHE A 141 -1.56 -16.08 2.24
CA PHE A 141 -2.19 -17.39 2.42
C PHE A 141 -3.52 -17.31 3.15
N TYR A 142 -4.47 -18.17 2.77
CA TYR A 142 -5.75 -18.30 3.45
C TYR A 142 -5.53 -18.78 4.89
N PHE A 143 -6.22 -18.13 5.82
CA PHE A 143 -6.10 -18.41 7.24
C PHE A 143 -6.46 -19.87 7.55
N GLN A 144 -5.53 -20.58 8.19
CA GLN A 144 -5.66 -22.00 8.57
C GLN A 144 -6.00 -22.99 7.44
N GLU A 145 -5.78 -22.63 6.17
CA GLU A 145 -6.06 -23.51 5.04
C GLU A 145 -4.78 -24.11 4.43
N ARG A 146 -4.86 -25.39 4.05
CA ARG A 146 -3.78 -26.12 3.38
C ARG A 146 -4.28 -26.82 2.14
N ASN A 147 -3.39 -26.97 1.17
CA ASN A 147 -3.57 -27.86 0.04
C ASN A 147 -3.47 -29.34 0.50
N PRO A 148 -3.89 -30.31 -0.33
CA PRO A 148 -3.79 -31.74 0.00
C PRO A 148 -2.37 -32.23 0.30
N ASP A 149 -1.34 -31.55 -0.24
CA ASP A 149 0.08 -31.86 0.01
C ASP A 149 0.63 -31.27 1.33
N GLY A 150 -0.22 -30.57 2.09
CA GLY A 150 0.12 -29.93 3.37
C GLY A 150 0.73 -28.53 3.25
N SER A 151 0.98 -28.02 2.03
CA SER A 151 1.40 -26.63 1.82
C SER A 151 0.28 -25.66 2.18
N GLN A 152 0.62 -24.45 2.62
CA GLN A 152 -0.39 -23.41 2.88
C GLN A 152 -1.10 -23.02 1.57
N ARG A 153 -2.42 -22.80 1.64
CA ARG A 153 -3.21 -22.44 0.47
C ARG A 153 -3.06 -20.94 0.17
N GLY A 154 -2.43 -20.59 -0.95
CA GLY A 154 -2.22 -19.19 -1.35
C GLY A 154 -3.52 -18.45 -1.68
N GLN A 155 -3.55 -17.15 -1.43
CA GLN A 155 -4.63 -16.25 -1.85
C GLN A 155 -4.24 -15.48 -3.13
N PRO A 156 -5.18 -15.26 -4.06
CA PRO A 156 -5.03 -14.28 -5.13
C PRO A 156 -4.48 -12.95 -4.61
N ASP A 157 -3.66 -12.26 -5.40
CA ASP A 157 -2.90 -11.04 -5.06
C ASP A 157 -3.23 -9.88 -6.02
N TRP A 158 -4.51 -9.69 -6.30
CA TRP A 158 -5.05 -8.55 -7.04
C TRP A 158 -6.35 -8.05 -6.42
N VAL A 159 -6.78 -6.83 -6.73
CA VAL A 159 -8.14 -6.36 -6.37
C VAL A 159 -9.20 -7.17 -7.13
N ASP A 160 -10.11 -7.81 -6.39
CA ASP A 160 -11.12 -8.68 -6.96
C ASP A 160 -12.16 -7.96 -7.83
N ALA A 161 -12.71 -8.65 -8.83
CA ALA A 161 -13.73 -8.09 -9.72
C ALA A 161 -15.00 -7.62 -8.98
N SER A 162 -15.35 -8.26 -7.87
CA SER A 162 -16.47 -7.83 -7.02
C SER A 162 -16.22 -6.47 -6.36
N VAL A 163 -14.98 -6.19 -5.95
CA VAL A 163 -14.54 -4.90 -5.42
C VAL A 163 -14.54 -3.84 -6.52
N VAL A 164 -14.09 -4.19 -7.72
CA VAL A 164 -14.12 -3.30 -8.89
C VAL A 164 -15.56 -2.85 -9.20
N GLU A 165 -16.50 -3.80 -9.22
CA GLU A 165 -17.91 -3.48 -9.47
C GLU A 165 -18.52 -2.63 -8.36
N TRP A 166 -18.21 -2.94 -7.10
CA TRP A 166 -18.61 -2.11 -5.96
C TRP A 166 -18.09 -0.68 -6.08
N PHE A 167 -16.81 -0.49 -6.42
CA PHE A 167 -16.20 0.82 -6.59
C PHE A 167 -16.90 1.63 -7.69
N ARG A 168 -17.07 1.04 -8.88
CA ARG A 168 -17.74 1.70 -10.02
C ARG A 168 -19.14 2.14 -9.66
N ARG A 169 -19.94 1.26 -9.07
CA ARG A 169 -21.32 1.57 -8.64
C ARG A 169 -21.36 2.63 -7.55
N THR A 170 -20.44 2.57 -6.59
CA THR A 170 -20.39 3.51 -5.47
C THR A 170 -19.98 4.91 -5.95
N ASN A 171 -18.95 5.00 -6.79
CA ASN A 171 -18.54 6.27 -7.39
C ASN A 171 -19.67 6.89 -8.24
N GLN A 172 -20.35 6.09 -9.08
CA GLN A 172 -21.50 6.55 -9.86
C GLN A 172 -22.65 7.06 -8.98
N ARG A 173 -22.90 6.43 -7.83
CA ARG A 173 -23.89 6.90 -6.84
C ARG A 173 -23.49 8.25 -6.25
N PHE A 174 -22.22 8.47 -5.92
CA PHE A 174 -21.73 9.78 -5.48
C PHE A 174 -21.96 10.86 -6.54
N VAL A 175 -21.56 10.59 -7.78
CA VAL A 175 -21.74 11.52 -8.91
C VAL A 175 -23.22 11.83 -9.13
N SER A 176 -24.09 10.83 -9.07
CA SER A 176 -25.54 11.00 -9.25
C SER A 176 -26.19 11.76 -8.09
N LYS A 177 -25.81 11.46 -6.84
CA LYS A 177 -26.35 12.10 -5.63
C LYS A 177 -25.98 13.59 -5.58
N TYR A 178 -24.72 13.92 -5.83
CA TYR A 178 -24.21 15.28 -5.67
C TYR A 178 -24.11 16.07 -6.99
N ARG A 179 -24.43 15.43 -8.13
CA ARG A 179 -24.43 16.03 -9.47
C ARG A 179 -23.10 16.68 -9.86
N ARG A 180 -22.00 16.12 -9.37
CA ARG A 180 -20.64 16.57 -9.66
C ARG A 180 -19.66 15.40 -9.53
N ILE A 181 -18.51 15.55 -10.14
CA ILE A 181 -17.36 14.71 -9.84
C ILE A 181 -16.79 15.15 -8.48
N ILE A 182 -16.52 14.17 -7.62
CA ILE A 182 -15.80 14.39 -6.36
C ILE A 182 -14.39 13.87 -6.62
N PRO A 183 -13.34 14.70 -6.49
CA PRO A 183 -11.98 14.22 -6.67
C PRO A 183 -11.66 13.14 -5.64
N SER A 184 -10.68 12.30 -5.93
CA SER A 184 -10.33 11.20 -5.05
C SER A 184 -8.86 10.85 -5.06
N LEU A 185 -8.41 10.27 -3.95
CA LEU A 185 -7.14 9.55 -3.81
C LEU A 185 -7.46 8.08 -3.52
N ALA A 186 -6.62 7.18 -3.98
CA ALA A 186 -6.78 5.75 -3.76
C ALA A 186 -5.52 5.13 -3.14
N PHE A 187 -5.73 4.09 -2.37
CA PHE A 187 -4.68 3.31 -1.71
C PHE A 187 -4.90 1.82 -1.99
N VAL A 188 -3.84 1.14 -2.40
CA VAL A 188 -3.77 -0.31 -2.59
C VAL A 188 -2.41 -0.76 -2.09
N HIS A 189 -2.25 -2.00 -1.60
CA HIS A 189 -0.93 -2.42 -1.14
C HIS A 189 -0.03 -2.82 -2.31
N ILE A 190 -0.42 -3.85 -3.08
CA ILE A 190 0.37 -4.36 -4.21
C ILE A 190 0.15 -3.46 -5.44
N PRO A 191 1.21 -2.96 -6.09
CA PRO A 191 1.08 -2.10 -7.26
C PRO A 191 0.52 -2.84 -8.47
N THR A 192 -0.19 -2.12 -9.33
CA THR A 192 -0.76 -2.68 -10.58
C THR A 192 0.32 -3.06 -11.58
N ASP A 193 -0.03 -3.93 -12.54
CA ASP A 193 0.84 -4.26 -13.70
C ASP A 193 1.29 -3.00 -14.47
N ALA A 194 0.45 -1.96 -14.52
CA ALA A 194 0.81 -0.65 -15.08
C ALA A 194 2.09 -0.06 -14.46
N SER A 195 2.26 -0.22 -13.15
CA SER A 195 3.43 0.32 -12.43
C SER A 195 4.71 -0.38 -12.89
N GLN A 196 4.70 -1.71 -13.03
CA GLN A 196 5.86 -2.46 -13.53
C GLN A 196 6.09 -2.16 -15.00
N ALA A 197 5.03 -2.15 -15.83
CA ALA A 197 5.14 -1.90 -17.26
C ALA A 197 5.82 -0.56 -17.54
N LEU A 198 5.42 0.49 -16.83
CA LEU A 198 6.09 1.80 -16.86
C LEU A 198 7.54 1.70 -16.38
N GLN A 199 7.78 1.04 -15.25
CA GLN A 199 9.12 0.88 -14.68
C GLN A 199 10.10 0.20 -15.64
N ILE A 200 9.66 -0.74 -16.47
CA ILE A 200 10.55 -1.55 -17.33
C ILE A 200 10.60 -1.11 -18.79
N GLU A 201 9.73 -0.20 -19.23
CA GLU A 201 9.56 0.17 -20.65
C GLU A 201 10.86 0.49 -21.39
N TYR A 202 11.75 1.28 -20.77
CA TYR A 202 13.06 1.69 -21.25
C TYR A 202 14.18 1.17 -20.33
N GLY A 203 13.95 0.04 -19.66
CA GLY A 203 14.88 -0.51 -18.69
C GLY A 203 14.97 0.33 -17.42
N LYS A 204 16.13 0.32 -16.74
CA LYS A 204 16.34 1.09 -15.50
C LYS A 204 16.25 2.61 -15.65
N ASN A 205 16.19 3.13 -16.89
CA ASN A 205 16.07 4.55 -17.17
C ASN A 205 14.61 5.00 -17.36
N SER A 206 13.61 4.10 -17.30
CA SER A 206 12.20 4.47 -17.44
C SER A 206 11.73 5.46 -16.39
N ILE A 207 12.23 5.32 -15.16
CA ILE A 207 11.93 6.23 -14.07
C ILE A 207 13.07 7.24 -14.02
N ASP A 208 12.84 8.44 -14.55
CA ASP A 208 13.83 9.50 -14.53
C ASP A 208 13.84 10.16 -13.15
N ARG A 209 15.00 10.20 -12.51
CA ARG A 209 15.15 10.74 -11.15
C ARG A 209 14.82 12.23 -11.00
N HIS A 210 14.69 12.97 -12.10
CA HIS A 210 14.37 14.40 -12.12
C HIS A 210 12.94 14.68 -12.55
N TYR A 211 12.29 13.82 -13.33
CA TYR A 211 10.87 13.95 -13.68
C TYR A 211 9.95 13.11 -12.78
N GLN A 212 10.48 12.03 -12.20
CA GLN A 212 9.85 11.14 -11.24
C GLN A 212 10.78 10.91 -10.03
N PRO A 213 11.06 11.95 -9.22
CA PRO A 213 12.04 11.86 -8.14
C PRO A 213 11.62 10.81 -7.10
N GLY A 214 12.43 9.76 -6.98
CA GLY A 214 12.22 8.65 -6.04
C GLY A 214 13.28 7.57 -6.21
N ILE A 215 13.33 6.65 -5.27
CA ILE A 215 14.18 5.45 -5.31
C ILE A 215 13.49 4.45 -6.24
N ASN A 216 14.26 3.78 -7.10
CA ASN A 216 13.77 2.79 -8.07
C ASN A 216 14.66 1.53 -8.06
N ASP A 217 14.84 0.94 -6.87
CA ASP A 217 15.81 -0.14 -6.66
C ASP A 217 15.20 -1.55 -6.74
N ASP A 218 13.92 -1.71 -6.38
CA ASP A 218 13.18 -2.95 -6.61
C ASP A 218 12.84 -3.06 -8.09
N TYR A 219 13.67 -3.80 -8.82
CA TYR A 219 13.61 -3.87 -10.28
C TYR A 219 13.74 -5.32 -10.78
N PRO A 220 12.74 -5.87 -11.49
CA PRO A 220 11.39 -5.31 -11.61
C PRO A 220 10.66 -5.32 -10.25
N LEU A 221 9.73 -4.39 -10.06
CA LEU A 221 8.85 -4.34 -8.90
C LEU A 221 7.88 -5.52 -8.88
N ALA A 222 7.34 -5.86 -7.71
CA ALA A 222 6.38 -6.94 -7.55
C ALA A 222 4.95 -6.44 -7.74
N GLN A 223 4.33 -6.86 -8.84
CA GLN A 223 3.01 -6.38 -9.26
C GLN A 223 1.88 -7.33 -8.86
N GLN A 224 0.64 -6.84 -8.92
CA GLN A 224 -0.54 -7.67 -8.75
C GLN A 224 -0.57 -8.83 -9.74
N ALA A 225 -1.14 -9.96 -9.31
CA ALA A 225 -1.20 -11.22 -10.07
C ALA A 225 0.17 -11.88 -10.32
N GLN A 226 1.24 -11.45 -9.63
CA GLN A 226 2.55 -12.07 -9.80
C GLN A 226 2.53 -13.52 -9.29
N GLY A 227 2.92 -14.43 -10.19
CA GLY A 227 2.94 -15.86 -9.91
C GLY A 227 1.58 -16.54 -9.91
N TRP A 228 0.55 -15.87 -10.43
CA TRP A 228 -0.74 -16.47 -10.75
C TRP A 228 -0.93 -16.62 -12.26
N CYS A 229 -1.25 -17.84 -12.67
CA CYS A 229 -1.54 -18.15 -14.07
C CYS A 229 -2.90 -17.57 -14.51
N PRO A 230 -3.11 -17.34 -15.82
CA PRO A 230 -4.40 -16.89 -16.35
C PRO A 230 -5.59 -17.81 -16.00
N ASP A 231 -5.32 -19.09 -15.76
CA ASP A 231 -6.32 -20.10 -15.35
C ASP A 231 -6.58 -20.14 -13.83
N GLY A 232 -5.95 -19.24 -13.06
CA GLY A 232 -6.13 -19.13 -11.61
C GLY A 232 -5.25 -20.06 -10.78
N ARG A 233 -4.30 -20.81 -11.38
CA ARG A 233 -3.32 -21.58 -10.61
C ARG A 233 -2.25 -20.67 -9.99
N ASN A 234 -1.89 -20.94 -8.74
CA ASN A 234 -0.73 -20.33 -8.08
C ASN A 234 0.54 -21.08 -8.50
N ASP A 235 1.16 -20.60 -9.57
CA ASP A 235 2.37 -21.16 -10.17
C ASP A 235 3.24 -20.04 -10.73
N GLY A 236 4.29 -19.73 -9.98
CA GLY A 236 5.27 -18.68 -10.25
C GLY A 236 6.04 -18.79 -11.57
N THR A 237 5.78 -19.81 -12.38
CA THR A 237 6.39 -19.98 -13.71
C THR A 237 5.54 -19.40 -14.84
N CYS A 238 4.27 -19.09 -14.58
CA CYS A 238 3.37 -18.51 -15.57
C CYS A 238 3.70 -17.06 -15.87
N ALA A 239 3.45 -16.66 -17.12
CA ALA A 239 3.37 -15.25 -17.48
C ALA A 239 2.15 -14.60 -16.82
N TYR A 240 2.24 -13.28 -16.62
CA TYR A 240 1.13 -12.45 -16.16
C TYR A 240 -0.12 -12.68 -17.02
N GLY A 241 -1.28 -12.81 -16.36
CA GLY A 241 -2.52 -13.24 -16.99
C GLY A 241 -3.59 -12.18 -17.15
N GLY A 242 -3.33 -10.91 -16.78
CA GLY A 242 -4.32 -9.85 -16.92
C GLY A 242 -5.36 -9.77 -15.80
N GLN A 243 -5.15 -10.44 -14.66
CA GLN A 243 -6.17 -10.59 -13.62
C GLN A 243 -6.57 -9.25 -12.98
N ASP A 244 -5.69 -8.25 -12.96
CA ASP A 244 -5.97 -6.90 -12.47
C ASP A 244 -6.37 -5.89 -13.56
N ILE A 245 -6.54 -6.31 -14.83
CA ILE A 245 -7.07 -5.46 -15.92
C ILE A 245 -8.38 -4.76 -15.52
N PRO A 246 -9.38 -5.43 -14.91
CA PRO A 246 -10.61 -4.75 -14.50
C PRO A 246 -10.37 -3.62 -13.50
N PHE A 247 -9.42 -3.78 -12.59
CA PHE A 247 -9.05 -2.75 -11.62
C PHE A 247 -8.33 -1.59 -12.30
N MET A 248 -7.34 -1.87 -13.15
CA MET A 248 -6.65 -0.87 -13.96
C MET A 248 -7.63 -0.04 -14.82
N GLN A 249 -8.61 -0.70 -15.47
CA GLN A 249 -9.66 -0.01 -16.22
C GLN A 249 -10.52 0.88 -15.33
N ALA A 250 -10.86 0.43 -14.12
CA ALA A 250 -11.69 1.21 -13.21
C ALA A 250 -10.97 2.46 -12.67
N ILE A 251 -9.68 2.37 -12.36
CA ILE A 251 -8.91 3.54 -11.90
C ILE A 251 -8.76 4.58 -13.02
N VAL A 252 -8.37 4.19 -14.24
CA VAL A 252 -8.16 5.15 -15.34
C VAL A 252 -9.47 5.75 -15.86
N SER A 253 -10.58 5.00 -15.77
CA SER A 253 -11.89 5.50 -16.23
C SER A 253 -12.64 6.33 -15.17
N THR A 254 -12.09 6.50 -13.96
CA THR A 254 -12.72 7.30 -12.90
C THR A 254 -12.28 8.76 -12.98
N PRO A 255 -13.17 9.69 -13.38
CA PRO A 255 -12.82 11.11 -13.42
C PRO A 255 -12.52 11.63 -12.02
N GLY A 256 -11.48 12.47 -11.90
CA GLY A 256 -11.09 13.07 -10.63
C GLY A 256 -10.26 12.16 -9.71
N LEU A 257 -9.91 10.94 -10.12
CA LEU A 257 -8.93 10.13 -9.39
C LEU A 257 -7.53 10.69 -9.64
N ILE A 258 -6.98 11.38 -8.65
CA ILE A 258 -5.71 12.12 -8.74
C ILE A 258 -4.52 11.15 -8.73
N ALA A 259 -4.54 10.20 -7.79
CA ALA A 259 -3.44 9.28 -7.58
C ALA A 259 -3.89 7.95 -6.95
N LEU A 260 -3.18 6.88 -7.28
CA LEU A 260 -3.20 5.58 -6.62
C LEU A 260 -1.86 5.37 -5.92
N PHE A 261 -1.88 5.19 -4.60
CA PHE A 261 -0.70 4.96 -3.78
C PHE A 261 -0.55 3.47 -3.44
N SER A 262 0.64 2.94 -3.70
CA SER A 262 1.06 1.57 -3.46
C SER A 262 2.10 1.47 -2.34
N GLY A 263 2.13 0.32 -1.68
CA GLY A 263 3.19 -0.08 -0.76
C GLY A 263 4.06 -1.17 -1.40
N HIS A 264 4.24 -2.26 -0.67
CA HIS A 264 4.82 -3.54 -1.12
C HIS A 264 6.33 -3.51 -1.43
N ASP A 265 6.77 -2.74 -2.44
CA ASP A 265 8.17 -2.62 -2.82
C ASP A 265 8.88 -1.55 -1.96
N HIS A 266 9.89 -1.96 -1.17
CA HIS A 266 10.48 -1.12 -0.13
C HIS A 266 11.51 -0.09 -0.65
N GLY A 267 12.04 -0.34 -1.83
CA GLY A 267 12.98 0.46 -2.61
C GLY A 267 12.34 1.15 -3.80
N ALA A 268 11.01 1.25 -3.85
CA ALA A 268 10.26 2.08 -4.78
C ALA A 268 9.64 3.27 -4.02
N THR A 269 9.95 4.50 -4.44
CA THR A 269 9.43 5.72 -3.78
C THR A 269 9.07 6.84 -4.76
N TRP A 270 8.96 6.52 -6.05
CA TRP A 270 8.60 7.47 -7.12
C TRP A 270 7.08 7.56 -7.32
N CYS A 271 6.67 8.58 -8.08
CA CYS A 271 5.35 8.68 -8.69
C CYS A 271 5.51 8.74 -10.21
N TYR A 272 4.55 8.22 -10.97
CA TYR A 272 4.55 8.27 -12.43
C TYR A 272 3.15 8.62 -12.95
N LYS A 273 3.05 9.57 -13.89
CA LYS A 273 1.79 9.94 -14.53
C LYS A 273 1.47 8.97 -15.66
N TRP A 274 0.45 8.14 -15.49
CA TRP A 274 0.07 7.17 -16.50
C TRP A 274 -0.98 7.77 -17.45
N ASP A 275 -0.53 8.32 -18.57
CA ASP A 275 -1.31 9.13 -19.52
C ASP A 275 -1.37 8.56 -20.94
N ARG A 276 -0.86 7.33 -21.13
CA ARG A 276 -0.78 6.68 -22.43
C ARG A 276 -0.83 5.16 -22.32
N LEU A 277 -1.01 4.51 -23.46
CA LEU A 277 -0.79 3.08 -23.58
C LEU A 277 0.71 2.77 -23.51
N VAL A 278 1.08 1.83 -22.63
CA VAL A 278 2.46 1.35 -22.46
C VAL A 278 2.61 0.05 -23.25
N PRO A 279 3.76 -0.20 -23.92
CA PRO A 279 3.98 -1.45 -24.65
C PRO A 279 3.73 -2.69 -23.78
N GLY A 280 2.95 -3.65 -24.32
CA GLY A 280 2.60 -4.88 -23.61
C GLY A 280 1.30 -4.80 -22.79
N MET A 281 0.75 -3.59 -22.58
CA MET A 281 -0.52 -3.41 -21.90
C MET A 281 -1.73 -3.40 -22.84
N THR A 282 -2.92 -3.61 -22.28
CA THR A 282 -4.21 -3.46 -22.98
C THR A 282 -5.06 -2.30 -22.45
N VAL A 283 -4.63 -1.66 -21.36
CA VAL A 283 -5.30 -0.52 -20.75
C VAL A 283 -4.48 0.73 -21.07
N GLU A 284 -5.14 1.77 -21.55
CA GLU A 284 -4.53 3.07 -21.81
C GLU A 284 -4.69 3.98 -20.59
N GLY A 285 -3.59 4.61 -20.18
CA GLY A 285 -3.59 5.60 -19.10
C GLY A 285 -4.33 6.88 -19.49
N THR A 286 -4.95 7.53 -18.50
CA THR A 286 -5.73 8.77 -18.69
C THR A 286 -5.23 9.95 -17.86
N GLY A 287 -4.07 9.79 -17.21
CA GLY A 287 -3.39 10.82 -16.42
C GLY A 287 -3.38 10.58 -14.90
N VAL A 288 -3.84 9.40 -14.42
CA VAL A 288 -3.74 9.04 -13.00
C VAL A 288 -2.28 8.87 -12.58
N ASN A 289 -1.91 9.38 -11.41
CA ASN A 289 -0.56 9.22 -10.88
C ASN A 289 -0.44 7.91 -10.09
N LEU A 290 0.47 7.03 -10.49
CA LEU A 290 0.81 5.81 -9.76
C LEU A 290 2.00 6.13 -8.85
N CYS A 291 1.82 6.02 -7.55
CA CYS A 291 2.78 6.49 -6.56
C CYS A 291 3.14 5.40 -5.55
N PHE A 292 4.38 5.41 -5.06
CA PHE A 292 4.80 4.53 -3.96
C PHE A 292 4.96 5.30 -2.67
N GLY A 293 4.64 4.65 -1.54
CA GLY A 293 4.96 5.14 -0.21
C GLY A 293 6.46 5.21 0.07
N GLN A 294 6.81 5.40 1.35
CA GLN A 294 8.18 5.24 1.84
C GLN A 294 8.18 4.09 2.83
N HIS A 295 9.20 3.24 2.78
CA HIS A 295 9.39 2.18 3.77
C HIS A 295 9.52 2.78 5.18
N SER A 296 8.50 2.58 6.03
CA SER A 296 8.46 3.15 7.40
C SER A 296 9.02 2.19 8.46
N GLY A 297 9.10 0.91 8.13
CA GLY A 297 9.48 -0.15 9.05
C GLY A 297 10.98 -0.35 9.13
N TYR A 298 11.42 -0.87 10.27
CA TYR A 298 12.71 -1.53 10.40
C TYR A 298 12.59 -3.05 10.17
N GLY A 299 11.36 -3.54 10.07
CA GLY A 299 11.03 -4.87 9.56
C GLY A 299 10.90 -4.90 8.03
N GLY A 300 10.93 -6.09 7.43
CA GLY A 300 10.93 -6.25 5.98
C GLY A 300 12.35 -6.21 5.38
N TYR A 301 12.47 -6.38 4.07
CA TYR A 301 13.77 -6.36 3.40
C TYR A 301 14.25 -4.92 3.11
N GLY A 302 15.56 -4.78 2.92
CA GLY A 302 16.18 -3.52 2.51
C GLY A 302 16.59 -2.60 3.66
N ASN A 303 17.43 -1.62 3.32
CA ASN A 303 17.99 -0.66 4.27
C ASN A 303 17.74 0.79 3.86
N TRP A 304 16.87 1.05 2.88
CA TRP A 304 16.50 2.39 2.48
C TRP A 304 16.09 3.22 3.68
N ILE A 305 16.46 4.50 3.69
CA ILE A 305 16.16 5.40 4.80
C ILE A 305 14.67 5.35 5.14
N ARG A 306 14.34 5.20 6.43
CA ARG A 306 12.94 5.06 6.82
C ARG A 306 12.23 6.39 6.77
N GLY A 307 10.93 6.36 6.54
CA GLY A 307 10.11 7.57 6.52
C GLY A 307 8.67 7.28 6.14
N SER A 308 7.92 8.31 5.80
CA SER A 308 6.60 8.15 5.19
C SER A 308 6.35 9.22 4.13
N ARG A 309 5.52 8.88 3.14
CA ARG A 309 5.01 9.84 2.16
C ARG A 309 3.89 10.66 2.80
N GLN A 310 3.98 11.97 2.65
CA GLN A 310 2.91 12.90 2.99
C GLN A 310 2.15 13.25 1.72
N VAL A 311 0.83 13.42 1.87
CA VAL A 311 -0.03 13.90 0.79
C VAL A 311 -0.83 15.06 1.35
N ARG A 312 -0.75 16.20 0.68
CA ARG A 312 -1.49 17.41 1.04
C ARG A 312 -2.40 17.78 -0.11
N VAL A 313 -3.64 18.06 0.25
CA VAL A 313 -4.65 18.60 -0.65
C VAL A 313 -5.16 19.90 -0.07
N ASP A 314 -5.62 20.81 -0.93
CA ASP A 314 -6.27 22.03 -0.51
C ASP A 314 -7.62 22.18 -1.20
N LEU A 315 -8.56 22.86 -0.52
CA LEU A 315 -9.92 22.98 -1.03
C LEU A 315 -10.01 23.71 -2.37
N ARG A 316 -9.07 24.62 -2.67
CA ARG A 316 -9.07 25.37 -3.92
C ARG A 316 -8.65 24.47 -5.08
N THR A 317 -7.57 23.70 -4.94
CA THR A 317 -7.14 22.75 -5.98
C THR A 317 -8.13 21.60 -6.15
N LEU A 318 -8.71 21.07 -5.06
CA LEU A 318 -9.77 20.05 -5.16
C LEU A 318 -11.01 20.53 -5.91
N ARG A 319 -11.38 21.82 -5.82
CA ARG A 319 -12.53 22.37 -6.55
C ARG A 319 -12.20 22.84 -7.97
N GLY A 320 -10.92 23.09 -8.27
CA GLY A 320 -10.48 23.68 -9.54
C GLY A 320 -9.82 22.69 -10.49
N SER A 321 -8.75 22.04 -10.03
CA SER A 321 -7.77 21.34 -10.88
C SER A 321 -7.55 19.87 -10.50
N TRP A 322 -8.08 19.41 -9.37
CA TRP A 322 -7.91 18.05 -8.85
C TRP A 322 -6.42 17.68 -8.68
N GLU A 323 -5.71 18.48 -7.89
CA GLU A 323 -4.27 18.34 -7.67
C GLU A 323 -3.97 17.96 -6.23
N ALA A 324 -2.80 17.36 -6.01
CA ALA A 324 -2.26 17.06 -4.69
C ALA A 324 -0.75 17.37 -4.65
N GLU A 325 -0.28 17.89 -3.53
CA GLU A 325 1.16 17.99 -3.23
C GLU A 325 1.59 16.73 -2.48
N THR A 326 2.78 16.21 -2.77
CA THR A 326 3.32 15.06 -2.02
C THR A 326 4.83 15.14 -1.87
N TRP A 327 5.33 14.70 -0.72
CA TRP A 327 6.75 14.60 -0.40
C TRP A 327 7.00 13.42 0.53
N ILE A 328 8.26 13.07 0.76
CA ILE A 328 8.65 12.06 1.74
C ILE A 328 9.33 12.75 2.92
N ARG A 329 8.83 12.48 4.13
CA ARG A 329 9.49 12.82 5.39
C ARG A 329 10.35 11.66 5.83
N LEU A 330 11.65 11.87 5.87
CA LEU A 330 12.61 10.87 6.33
C LEU A 330 12.77 10.89 7.86
N GLU A 331 13.20 9.77 8.43
CA GLU A 331 13.46 9.67 9.87
C GLU A 331 14.63 10.56 10.33
N SER A 332 15.52 10.95 9.42
CA SER A 332 16.53 11.99 9.66
C SER A 332 15.89 13.34 9.97
N GLY A 333 14.68 13.56 9.44
CA GLY A 333 13.99 14.85 9.43
C GLY A 333 14.07 15.56 8.10
N ASP A 334 14.73 15.02 7.07
CA ASP A 334 14.80 15.65 5.75
C ASP A 334 13.49 15.48 4.96
N ILE A 335 13.25 16.40 4.03
CA ILE A 335 12.19 16.29 3.01
C ILE A 335 12.84 15.96 1.67
N VAL A 336 12.35 14.92 1.00
CA VAL A 336 12.82 14.51 -0.34
C VAL A 336 11.63 14.19 -1.25
N GLY A 337 11.85 14.13 -2.56
CA GLY A 337 10.81 13.75 -3.52
C GLY A 337 9.55 14.63 -3.47
N SER A 338 9.73 15.93 -3.21
CA SER A 338 8.62 16.90 -3.15
C SER A 338 8.16 17.24 -4.56
N VAL A 339 6.91 16.92 -4.89
CA VAL A 339 6.31 17.11 -6.20
C VAL A 339 4.86 17.60 -6.08
N SER A 340 4.37 18.26 -7.13
CA SER A 340 2.96 18.58 -7.29
C SER A 340 2.37 17.65 -8.34
N LEU A 341 1.39 16.83 -7.96
CA LEU A 341 0.66 15.92 -8.86
C LEU A 341 -0.40 16.72 -9.63
N ASN A 342 0.06 17.52 -10.58
CA ASN A 342 -0.76 18.47 -11.35
C ASN A 342 -0.69 18.19 -12.86
N ALA A 343 -1.18 19.13 -13.67
CA ALA A 343 -1.15 19.03 -15.12
C ALA A 343 0.26 18.89 -15.70
N THR A 344 1.29 19.50 -15.09
CA THR A 344 2.68 19.55 -15.56
C THR A 344 3.59 18.48 -14.95
N TYR A 345 3.10 17.71 -13.97
CA TYR A 345 3.85 16.57 -13.43
C TYR A 345 4.23 15.57 -14.53
N GLY A 346 5.51 15.19 -14.56
CA GLY A 346 6.11 14.41 -15.65
C GLY A 346 6.92 15.24 -16.64
N ASP A 347 6.60 16.54 -16.77
CA ASP A 347 7.37 17.52 -17.57
C ASP A 347 8.19 18.47 -16.69
N ASP A 348 7.77 18.67 -15.44
CA ASP A 348 8.47 19.49 -14.46
C ASP A 348 9.79 18.84 -14.02
N TRP A 349 10.82 19.67 -13.80
CA TRP A 349 12.12 19.23 -13.29
C TRP A 349 12.19 19.35 -11.77
N TYR A 350 12.63 18.28 -11.10
CA TYR A 350 12.74 18.19 -9.65
C TYR A 350 14.17 17.81 -9.20
N PRO A 351 14.58 18.20 -7.98
CA PRO A 351 15.76 17.65 -7.35
C PRO A 351 15.66 16.13 -7.21
N ALA A 352 16.73 15.41 -7.56
CA ALA A 352 16.75 13.97 -7.43
C ALA A 352 16.67 13.55 -5.95
N THR A 353 15.81 12.57 -5.66
CA THR A 353 15.69 11.98 -4.33
C THR A 353 16.98 11.22 -3.98
N PRO A 354 17.66 11.56 -2.86
CA PRO A 354 18.82 10.81 -2.41
C PRO A 354 18.46 9.37 -2.06
N ASN A 355 19.18 8.41 -2.65
CA ASN A 355 19.06 7.00 -2.28
C ASN A 355 19.94 6.71 -1.05
N THR A 356 19.49 7.19 0.10
CA THR A 356 20.20 7.03 1.38
C THR A 356 19.71 5.81 2.13
N MET A 357 20.58 5.26 2.96
CA MET A 357 20.29 4.05 3.76
C MET A 357 20.29 4.40 5.24
N THR A 358 19.51 3.66 6.03
CA THR A 358 19.57 3.65 7.48
C THR A 358 19.78 2.23 7.97
N TYR A 359 20.48 2.09 9.08
CA TYR A 359 20.79 0.79 9.66
C TYR A 359 20.45 0.84 11.12
N CYS A 360 19.85 -0.23 11.62
CA CYS A 360 19.61 -0.37 13.05
C CYS A 360 20.91 -0.86 13.71
N PRO A 361 21.57 -0.04 14.57
CA PRO A 361 22.86 -0.40 15.16
C PRO A 361 22.78 -1.65 16.05
N THR A 362 21.59 -1.90 16.60
CA THR A 362 21.30 -3.05 17.47
C THR A 362 20.77 -4.26 16.69
N CYS A 363 20.50 -4.12 15.39
CA CYS A 363 19.92 -5.18 14.59
C CYS A 363 21.03 -5.89 13.82
N ASN A 364 21.24 -7.15 14.18
CA ASN A 364 22.18 -7.98 13.44
C ASN A 364 21.46 -8.65 12.26
N TYR A 365 21.56 -8.05 11.08
CA TYR A 365 20.96 -8.57 9.84
C TYR A 365 21.59 -9.88 9.35
N THR A 366 22.69 -10.37 9.95
CA THR A 366 23.24 -11.71 9.66
C THR A 366 22.57 -12.81 10.50
N LYS A 367 21.78 -12.45 11.53
CA LYS A 367 20.96 -13.40 12.26
C LYS A 367 19.68 -13.64 11.48
N ILE A 368 19.65 -14.74 10.74
CA ILE A 368 18.40 -15.34 10.28
C ILE A 368 18.01 -16.31 11.39
N THR A 369 16.96 -16.01 12.17
CA THR A 369 16.53 -16.94 13.22
C THR A 369 15.55 -17.93 12.60
N PRO A 370 15.93 -19.19 12.32
CA PRO A 370 14.96 -20.18 11.87
C PRO A 370 13.89 -20.35 12.95
N GLY A 371 12.63 -20.31 12.56
CA GLY A 371 11.51 -20.50 13.48
C GLY A 371 11.54 -21.85 14.19
N PRO A 372 10.87 -21.98 15.35
CA PRO A 372 10.78 -23.24 16.08
C PRO A 372 10.28 -24.35 15.14
N GLY A 373 11.09 -25.39 15.03
CA GLY A 373 11.09 -26.35 13.94
C GLY A 373 9.79 -27.15 13.79
N SER A 374 9.15 -26.98 12.64
CA SER A 374 8.35 -28.01 11.97
C SER A 374 8.34 -27.89 10.44
N PHE A 375 9.34 -27.25 9.81
CA PHE A 375 9.41 -27.12 8.33
C PHE A 375 10.81 -27.27 7.72
N GLN A 376 11.70 -28.07 8.34
CA GLN A 376 12.91 -28.53 7.64
C GLN A 376 12.63 -29.78 6.79
N LYS A 377 11.98 -29.57 5.62
CA LYS A 377 12.19 -30.43 4.45
C LYS A 377 12.49 -29.55 3.25
N LYS A 378 13.80 -29.43 2.96
CA LYS A 378 14.43 -28.96 1.72
C LYS A 378 13.62 -27.94 0.90
N LEU A 379 13.60 -26.67 1.34
CA LEU A 379 13.31 -25.55 0.45
C LEU A 379 14.50 -25.33 -0.48
N ASN A 380 14.46 -25.95 -1.66
CA ASN A 380 15.03 -25.33 -2.87
C ASN A 380 14.02 -24.30 -3.40
N VAL A 381 13.69 -23.32 -2.57
CA VAL A 381 12.84 -22.19 -2.99
C VAL A 381 13.78 -21.12 -3.50
N ARG A 382 13.93 -21.08 -4.83
CA ARG A 382 14.32 -19.85 -5.51
C ARG A 382 13.38 -18.77 -4.99
N ARG A 383 13.96 -17.67 -4.51
CA ARG A 383 13.29 -16.42 -4.13
C ARG A 383 12.09 -16.19 -5.05
N ARG A 384 10.89 -16.41 -4.53
CA ARG A 384 9.68 -15.80 -5.06
C ARG A 384 9.60 -14.47 -4.33
N VAL A 385 9.71 -13.41 -5.13
CA VAL A 385 9.46 -12.03 -4.70
C VAL A 385 8.02 -11.95 -4.25
#